data_AF-A0A8S3DN24-F1
#
_entry.id   AF-A0A8S3DN24-F1
#
_cell.length_a   1.000
_cell.length_b   1.000
_cell.length_c   1.000
_cell.angle_alpha   90.00
_cell.angle_beta   90.00
_cell.angle_gamma   90.00
#
_symmetry.space_group_name_H-M   'P 1'
#
loop_
_entity.id
_entity.type
_entity.pdbx_description
1 polymer ?
#
loop_
_entity_poly.entity_id
_entity_poly.type
_entity_poly.pdbx_seq_one_letter_code
_entity_poly.pdbx_strand_id
1 'polypeptide(L)'
;MGSKHFVMWVDRTSSLLRKQLGKREKIVLVIDNAPCHNRLTEDTMPPKRAWRKELITESLKRHRVSVPTKATKAELLELAFNNLPRKRYVVDEEAGKHDIDILR
;
A
#
# COMPACT_ATOMS: atom_id res chain seq x y z
N MET A 1 16.43 -0.65 -8.31
CA MET A 1 15.89 0.60 -7.71
C MET A 1 15.01 0.25 -6.52
N GLY A 2 15.25 0.83 -5.35
CA GLY A 2 14.33 0.69 -4.21
C GLY A 2 13.12 1.63 -4.32
N SER A 3 12.08 1.42 -3.49
CA SER A 3 10.88 2.29 -3.50
C SER A 3 11.23 3.78 -3.34
N LYS A 4 12.26 4.12 -2.55
CA LYS A 4 12.78 5.49 -2.42
C LYS A 4 13.27 6.08 -3.75
N HIS A 5 13.96 5.29 -4.57
CA HIS A 5 14.44 5.76 -5.88
C HIS A 5 13.29 5.98 -6.85
N PHE A 6 12.26 5.14 -6.81
CA PHE A 6 11.05 5.34 -7.59
C PHE A 6 10.36 6.65 -7.21
N VAL A 7 10.18 6.90 -5.91
CA VAL A 7 9.57 8.15 -5.42
C VAL A 7 10.36 9.38 -5.88
N MET A 8 11.69 9.37 -5.73
CA MET A 8 12.52 10.48 -6.24
C MET A 8 12.42 10.65 -7.76
N TRP A 9 12.31 9.53 -8.48
CA TRP A 9 12.16 9.57 -9.93
C TRP A 9 10.79 10.12 -10.33
N VAL A 10 9.70 9.72 -9.68
CA VAL A 10 8.35 10.26 -9.92
C VAL A 10 8.31 11.75 -9.60
N ASP A 11 8.87 12.19 -8.48
CA ASP A 11 8.91 13.60 -8.11
C ASP A 11 9.61 14.46 -9.19
N ARG A 12 10.82 14.06 -9.60
CA ARG A 12 11.58 14.74 -10.66
C ARG A 12 10.87 14.70 -12.01
N THR A 13 10.32 13.55 -12.36
CA THR A 13 9.71 13.32 -13.68
C THR A 13 8.36 14.00 -13.78
N SER A 14 7.58 14.06 -12.70
CA SER A 14 6.27 14.74 -12.65
C SER A 14 6.39 16.21 -13.04
N SER A 15 7.38 16.93 -12.49
CA SER A 15 7.63 18.34 -12.81
C SER A 15 7.99 18.52 -14.29
N LEU A 16 8.80 17.63 -14.85
CA LEU A 16 9.18 17.67 -16.26
C LEU A 16 7.99 17.38 -17.18
N LEU A 17 7.24 16.31 -16.90
CA LEU A 17 6.07 15.91 -17.68
C LEU A 17 5.00 16.99 -17.68
N ARG A 18 4.71 17.60 -16.52
CA ARG A 18 3.74 18.70 -16.41
C ARG A 18 4.19 19.96 -17.16
N LYS A 19 5.50 20.21 -17.24
CA LYS A 19 6.05 21.31 -18.05
C LYS A 19 5.88 21.06 -19.55
N GLN A 20 6.03 19.81 -20.00
CA GLN A 20 5.98 19.45 -21.42
C GLN A 20 4.55 19.23 -21.95
N LEU A 21 3.71 18.54 -21.19
CA LEU A 21 2.37 18.12 -21.61
C LEU A 21 1.28 19.13 -21.17
N GLY A 22 1.58 20.00 -20.22
CA GLY A 22 0.64 20.94 -19.63
C GLY A 22 0.05 20.45 -18.31
N LYS A 23 -0.35 21.40 -17.45
CA LYS A 23 -0.73 21.11 -16.05
C LYS A 23 -2.00 20.29 -15.88
N ARG A 24 -2.84 20.15 -16.92
CA ARG A 24 -4.15 19.51 -16.84
C ARG A 24 -4.22 18.12 -17.47
N GLU A 25 -3.15 17.68 -18.13
CA GLU A 25 -3.14 16.38 -18.77
C GLU A 25 -3.07 15.25 -17.75
N LYS A 26 -3.86 14.19 -17.97
CA LYS A 26 -3.82 13.02 -17.13
C LYS A 26 -2.56 12.21 -17.43
N ILE A 27 -1.73 11.98 -16.42
CA ILE A 27 -0.49 11.22 -16.57
C ILE A 27 -0.71 9.81 -16.03
N VAL A 28 -0.35 8.82 -16.84
CA VAL A 28 -0.35 7.41 -16.45
C VAL A 28 1.06 6.87 -16.64
N LEU A 29 1.61 6.23 -15.61
CA LEU A 29 2.88 5.52 -15.67
C LEU A 29 2.62 4.02 -15.71
N VAL A 30 3.14 3.37 -16.74
CA VAL A 30 3.13 1.90 -16.85
C VAL A 30 4.39 1.36 -16.21
N ILE A 31 4.25 0.49 -15.21
CA ILE A 31 5.38 -0.10 -14.49
C ILE A 31 5.34 -1.63 -14.55
N ASP A 32 6.51 -2.25 -14.46
CA ASP A 32 6.62 -3.70 -14.36
C ASP A 32 6.28 -4.20 -12.94
N ASN A 33 6.11 -5.52 -12.81
CA ASN A 33 5.81 -6.18 -11.54
C ASN A 33 7.06 -6.42 -10.66
N ALA A 34 8.06 -5.53 -10.73
CA ALA A 34 9.26 -5.65 -9.93
C ALA A 34 8.93 -5.63 -8.42
N PRO A 35 9.67 -6.38 -7.57
CA PRO A 35 9.40 -6.45 -6.13
C PRO A 35 9.36 -5.10 -5.42
N CYS A 36 10.16 -4.12 -5.89
CA CYS A 36 10.19 -2.77 -5.34
C CYS A 36 8.92 -1.95 -5.62
N HIS A 37 8.18 -2.27 -6.70
CA HIS A 37 6.91 -1.65 -7.07
C HIS A 37 5.71 -2.27 -6.35
N ASN A 38 5.90 -3.49 -5.82
CA ASN A 38 4.86 -4.28 -5.17
C ASN A 38 4.89 -4.23 -3.64
N ARG A 39 5.61 -3.26 -3.07
CA ARG A 39 5.61 -3.01 -1.62
C ARG A 39 4.25 -2.46 -1.19
N LEU A 40 3.57 -3.20 -0.32
CA LEU A 40 2.32 -2.77 0.31
C LEU A 40 2.57 -1.68 1.36
N THR A 41 1.58 -0.82 1.52
CA THR A 41 1.46 0.11 2.65
C THR A 41 1.29 -0.68 3.94
N GLU A 42 1.73 -0.12 5.06
CA GLU A 42 1.72 -0.84 6.35
C GLU A 42 0.32 -1.29 6.74
N ASP A 43 -0.69 -0.47 6.46
CA ASP A 43 -2.10 -0.74 6.78
C ASP A 43 -2.74 -1.80 5.91
N THR A 44 -2.11 -2.22 4.81
CA THR A 44 -2.65 -3.28 3.93
C THR A 44 -1.76 -4.51 3.90
N MET A 45 -0.72 -4.55 4.72
CA MET A 45 0.11 -5.73 4.86
C MET A 45 -0.67 -6.87 5.51
N PRO A 46 -0.55 -8.10 4.97
CA PRO A 46 -1.17 -9.26 5.60
C PRO A 46 -0.54 -9.55 6.96
N PRO A 47 -1.34 -10.06 7.92
CA PRO A 47 -0.81 -10.45 9.22
C PRO A 47 0.21 -11.58 9.05
N LYS A 48 1.26 -11.56 9.87
CA LYS A 48 2.29 -12.61 9.86
C LYS A 48 2.05 -13.59 11.00
N ARG A 49 2.35 -14.87 10.77
CA ARG A 49 2.30 -15.90 11.83
C ARG A 49 3.13 -15.53 13.07
N ALA A 50 4.22 -14.80 12.86
CA ALA A 50 5.11 -14.32 13.92
C ALA A 50 4.55 -13.14 14.74
N TRP A 51 3.46 -12.48 14.31
CA TRP A 51 2.87 -11.38 15.07
C TRP A 51 2.38 -11.85 16.43
N ARG A 52 2.50 -10.96 17.43
CA ARG A 52 1.92 -11.17 18.74
C ARG A 52 0.41 -10.95 18.70
N LYS A 53 -0.31 -11.50 19.68
CA LYS A 53 -1.78 -11.44 19.75
C LYS A 53 -2.29 -9.99 19.76
N GLU A 54 -1.54 -9.12 20.43
CA GLU A 54 -1.84 -7.70 20.62
C GLU A 54 -1.77 -6.95 19.28
N LEU A 55 -0.74 -7.22 18.46
CA LEU A 55 -0.56 -6.61 17.14
C LEU A 55 -1.69 -7.00 16.18
N ILE A 56 -2.09 -8.27 16.19
CA ILE A 56 -3.21 -8.75 15.36
C ILE A 56 -4.52 -8.07 15.80
N THR A 57 -4.73 -7.96 17.12
CA THR A 57 -5.90 -7.29 17.70
C THR A 57 -5.95 -5.81 17.34
N GLU A 58 -4.82 -5.12 17.42
CA GLU A 58 -4.71 -3.70 17.05
C GLU A 58 -5.00 -3.49 15.56
N SER A 59 -4.45 -4.35 14.69
CA SER A 59 -4.74 -4.33 13.25
C SER A 59 -6.23 -4.55 12.97
N LEU A 60 -6.86 -5.57 13.58
CA LEU A 60 -8.30 -5.81 13.47
C LEU A 60 -9.13 -4.60 13.89
N LYS A 61 -8.78 -3.97 15.03
CA LYS A 61 -9.46 -2.76 15.52
C LYS A 61 -9.29 -1.57 14.57
N ARG A 62 -8.09 -1.37 14.00
CA ARG A 62 -7.82 -0.33 13.01
C ARG A 62 -8.72 -0.49 11.78
N HIS A 63 -8.99 -1.74 11.39
CA HIS A 63 -9.90 -2.07 10.30
C HIS A 63 -11.38 -2.19 10.73
N ARG A 64 -11.72 -1.78 11.96
CA ARG A 64 -13.08 -1.81 12.51
C ARG A 64 -13.71 -3.21 12.53
N VAL A 65 -12.87 -4.25 12.65
CA VAL A 65 -13.30 -5.64 12.82
C VAL A 65 -13.51 -5.93 14.29
N SER A 66 -14.67 -6.49 14.64
CA SER A 66 -14.96 -6.89 16.02
C SER A 66 -14.05 -8.03 16.46
N VAL A 67 -13.43 -7.89 17.63
CA VAL A 67 -12.49 -8.87 18.17
C VAL A 67 -13.14 -9.64 19.32
N PRO A 68 -13.31 -10.97 19.22
CA PRO A 68 -13.89 -11.76 20.29
C PRO A 68 -13.00 -11.78 21.54
N THR A 69 -13.58 -11.60 22.72
CA THR A 69 -12.85 -11.42 23.99
C THR A 69 -11.98 -12.62 24.37
N LYS A 70 -12.36 -13.83 23.96
CA LYS A 70 -11.67 -15.09 24.28
C LYS A 70 -10.99 -15.75 23.08
N ALA A 71 -10.85 -15.05 21.94
CA ALA A 71 -10.23 -15.62 20.75
C ALA A 71 -8.75 -15.99 21.00
N THR A 72 -8.35 -17.15 20.47
CA THR A 72 -6.98 -17.62 20.37
C THR A 72 -6.21 -16.84 19.32
N LYS A 73 -4.87 -16.93 19.32
CA LYS A 73 -4.04 -16.29 18.28
C LYS A 73 -4.37 -16.83 16.88
N ALA A 74 -4.68 -18.11 16.75
CA ALA A 74 -5.03 -18.73 15.49
C ALA A 74 -6.33 -18.15 14.92
N GLU A 75 -7.39 -18.09 15.74
CA GLU A 75 -8.68 -17.49 15.35
C GLU A 75 -8.53 -16.01 14.98
N LEU A 76 -7.69 -15.26 15.70
CA LEU A 76 -7.42 -13.86 15.36
C LEU A 76 -6.66 -13.71 14.04
N LEU A 77 -5.72 -14.61 13.75
CA LEU A 77 -5.01 -14.61 12.47
C LEU A 77 -5.98 -14.91 11.33
N GLU A 78 -6.81 -15.94 11.46
CA GLU A 78 -7.83 -16.28 10.46
C GLU A 78 -8.80 -15.12 10.23
N LEU A 79 -9.29 -14.52 11.31
CA LEU A 79 -10.17 -13.34 11.23
C LEU A 79 -9.49 -12.18 10.49
N ALA A 80 -8.21 -11.93 10.76
CA ALA A 80 -7.44 -10.88 10.11
C ALA A 80 -7.20 -11.18 8.62
N PHE A 81 -6.95 -12.44 8.25
CA PHE A 81 -6.84 -12.85 6.84
C PHE A 81 -8.17 -12.71 6.09
N ASN A 82 -9.29 -13.06 6.74
CA ASN A 82 -10.62 -12.96 6.14
C ASN A 82 -11.12 -11.52 5.98
N ASN A 83 -10.55 -10.57 6.73
CA ASN A 83 -10.91 -9.15 6.70
C ASN A 83 -9.78 -8.27 6.17
N LEU A 84 -8.91 -8.81 5.29
CA LEU A 84 -7.84 -8.01 4.70
C LEU A 84 -8.40 -6.84 3.90
N PRO A 85 -7.90 -5.61 4.12
CA PRO A 85 -8.28 -4.49 3.29
C PRO A 85 -7.76 -4.68 1.86
N ARG A 86 -8.35 -3.92 0.93
CA ARG A 86 -7.83 -3.85 -0.45
C ARG A 86 -6.36 -3.43 -0.43
N LYS A 87 -5.53 -4.17 -1.17
CA LYS A 87 -4.10 -3.89 -1.31
C LYS A 87 -3.88 -2.45 -1.80
N ARG A 88 -2.99 -1.73 -1.12
CA ARG A 88 -2.50 -0.42 -1.55
C ARG A 88 -0.99 -0.47 -1.59
N TYR A 89 -0.39 -0.07 -2.71
CA TYR A 89 1.05 -0.08 -2.87
C TYR A 89 1.63 1.30 -2.57
N VAL A 90 2.81 1.31 -1.96
CA VAL A 90 3.52 2.55 -1.61
C VAL A 90 3.72 3.42 -2.85
N VAL A 91 4.07 2.80 -3.99
CA VAL A 91 4.30 3.56 -5.24
C VAL A 91 3.04 4.22 -5.78
N ASP A 92 1.85 3.65 -5.54
CA ASP A 92 0.58 4.25 -5.96
C ASP A 92 0.23 5.45 -5.10
N GLU A 93 0.39 5.34 -3.77
CA GLU A 93 0.12 6.45 -2.86
C GLU A 93 1.06 7.62 -3.11
N GLU A 94 2.33 7.34 -3.42
CA GLU A 94 3.30 8.38 -3.74
C GLU A 94 3.02 9.01 -5.13
N ALA A 95 2.72 8.21 -6.15
CA ALA A 95 2.35 8.73 -7.47
C ALA A 95 1.06 9.57 -7.43
N GLY A 96 0.08 9.16 -6.63
CA GLY A 96 -1.18 9.90 -6.43
C GLY A 96 -0.98 11.30 -5.86
N LYS A 97 0.07 11.56 -5.07
CA LYS A 97 0.42 12.92 -4.59
C LYS A 97 0.77 13.88 -5.74
N HIS A 98 1.18 13.33 -6.89
CA HIS A 98 1.52 14.08 -8.09
C HIS A 98 0.41 14.03 -9.16
N ASP A 99 -0.78 13.51 -8.80
CA ASP A 99 -1.89 13.27 -9.73
C ASP A 99 -1.44 12.40 -10.92
N ILE A 100 -0.72 11.32 -10.59
CA ILE A 100 -0.23 10.33 -11.54
C ILE A 100 -0.85 8.97 -11.20
N ASP A 101 -1.45 8.34 -12.21
CA ASP A 101 -1.98 6.99 -12.10
C ASP A 101 -0.91 5.96 -12.46
N ILE A 102 -0.94 4.82 -11.78
CA ILE A 102 -0.08 3.67 -12.07
C ILE A 102 -0.88 2.59 -12.76
N LEU A 103 -0.37 2.09 -13.89
CA LEU A 103 -0.86 0.90 -14.57
C LEU A 103 0.16 -0.24 -14.44
N ARG A 104 -0.32 -1.45 -14.13
CA ARG A 104 0.48 -2.68 -13.94
C ARG A 104 -0.08 -3.80 -14.80
#